data_AF-A0A382LF69-F1
#
_entry.id   AF-A0A382LF69-F1
#
_cell.length_a   1.000
_cell.length_b   1.000
_cell.length_c   1.000
_cell.angle_alpha   90.00
_cell.angle_beta   90.00
_cell.angle_gamma   90.00
#
_symmetry.space_group_name_H-M   'P 1'
#
loop_
_entity.id
_entity.type
_entity.pdbx_description
1 polymer ?
#
loop_
_entity_poly.entity_id
_entity_poly.type
_entity_poly.pdbx_seq_one_letter_code
_entity_poly.pdbx_strand_id
1 'polypeptide(L)' 'MSHYELGWHDQNNEHHEIGEYAEDAWEAARNAREDVPYLQVHPFSLDSIKEIK' A
#
# COMPACT_ATOMS: atom_id res chain seq x y z
N MET A 1 -16.33 -1.59 3.71
CA MET A 1 -14.91 -1.89 3.97
C MET A 1 -14.53 -3.30 3.58
N SER A 2 -13.59 -3.43 2.65
CA SER A 2 -12.90 -4.67 2.27
C SER A 2 -11.47 -4.68 2.83
N HIS A 3 -10.86 -5.86 2.90
CA HIS A 3 -9.45 -5.99 3.26
C HIS A 3 -8.61 -5.91 1.98
N TYR A 4 -7.58 -5.07 1.99
CA TYR A 4 -6.62 -4.91 0.91
C TYR A 4 -5.22 -5.27 1.38
N GLU A 5 -4.45 -5.90 0.51
CA GLU A 5 -3.01 -6.07 0.65
C GLU A 5 -2.33 -5.17 -0.38
N LEU A 6 -1.38 -4.36 0.08
CA LEU A 6 -0.63 -3.42 -0.75
C LEU A 6 0.86 -3.76 -0.70
N GLY A 7 1.48 -3.83 -1.87
CA GLY A 7 2.91 -4.14 -2.03
C GLY A 7 3.71 -2.96 -2.58
N TRP A 8 4.97 -2.84 -2.14
CA TRP A 8 5.94 -1.91 -2.73
C TRP A 8 7.37 -2.45 -2.67
N HIS A 9 8.24 -1.90 -3.51
CA HIS A 9 9.69 -2.07 -3.40
C HIS A 9 10.37 -0.81 -2.87
N ASP A 10 11.34 -0.98 -1.98
CA ASP A 10 12.16 0.12 -1.48
C ASP A 10 13.39 0.41 -2.37
N GLN A 11 14.25 1.34 -1.95
CA GLN A 11 15.46 1.72 -2.69
C GLN A 11 16.52 0.61 -2.76
N ASN A 12 16.45 -0.38 -1.86
CA ASN A 12 17.30 -1.57 -1.88
C ASN A 12 16.65 -2.71 -2.69
N ASN A 13 15.52 -2.43 -3.35
CA ASN A 13 14.72 -3.40 -4.10
C ASN A 13 14.11 -4.51 -3.20
N GLU A 14 14.01 -4.27 -1.90
CA GLU A 14 13.33 -5.18 -0.97
C GLU A 14 11.81 -5.01 -1.09
N HIS A 15 11.09 -6.13 -1.14
CA HIS A 15 9.63 -6.13 -1.24
C HIS A 15 8.99 -6.07 0.15
N HIS A 16 7.98 -5.22 0.30
CA HIS A 16 7.25 -5.01 1.54
C HIS A 16 5.75 -5.03 1.27
N GLU A 17 4.98 -5.45 2.26
CA GLU A 17 3.52 -5.56 2.18
C GLU A 17 2.86 -4.95 3.43
N ILE A 18 1.67 -4.37 3.25
CA ILE A 18 0.81 -3.88 4.34
C ILE A 18 -0.66 -4.25 4.08
N GLY A 19 -1.38 -4.58 5.15
CA GLY A 19 -2.81 -4.85 5.11
C GLY A 19 -3.62 -3.62 5.54
N GLU A 20 -4.61 -3.23 4.73
CA GLU A 20 -5.48 -2.08 4.98
C GLU A 20 -6.95 -2.46 4.89
N TYR A 21 -7.78 -1.87 5.76
CA TYR A 21 -9.24 -1.92 5.58
C TYR A 21 -9.71 -0.59 5.01
N ALA A 22 -10.36 -0.63 3.86
CA ALA A 22 -10.81 0.57 3.14
C ALA A 22 -12.12 0.32 2.37
N GLU A 23 -12.83 1.38 1.98
CA GLU A 23 -14.02 1.24 1.14
C GLU A 23 -13.67 0.88 -0.31
N ASP A 24 -12.50 1.29 -0.80
CA ASP A 24 -12.00 0.94 -2.12
C ASP A 24 -10.45 0.92 -2.17
N ALA A 25 -9.90 0.48 -3.30
CA ALA A 25 -8.46 0.39 -3.53
C ALA A 25 -7.75 1.76 -3.50
N TRP A 26 -8.46 2.85 -3.81
CA TRP A 26 -7.88 4.20 -3.81
C TRP A 26 -7.70 4.70 -2.37
N GLU A 27 -8.71 4.50 -1.53
CA GLU A 27 -8.62 4.78 -0.10
C GLU A 27 -7.56 3.91 0.58
N ALA A 28 -7.47 2.62 0.24
CA ALA A 28 -6.42 1.73 0.74
C ALA A 28 -5.01 2.27 0.42
N ALA A 29 -4.79 2.74 -0.81
CA ALA A 29 -3.51 3.34 -1.20
C ALA A 29 -3.22 4.67 -0.51
N ARG A 30 -4.25 5.47 -0.21
CA ARG A 30 -4.08 6.70 0.56
C ARG A 30 -3.68 6.39 2.00
N ASN A 31 -4.38 5.46 2.66
CA ASN A 31 -4.09 5.04 4.03
C ASN A 31 -2.67 4.48 4.14
N ALA A 32 -2.28 3.56 3.25
CA ALA A 32 -0.91 3.02 3.21
C ALA A 32 0.17 4.11 3.02
N ARG A 33 -0.13 5.18 2.27
CA ARG A 33 0.79 6.33 2.17
C ARG A 33 0.88 7.11 3.48
N GLU A 34 -0.21 7.25 4.23
CA GLU A 34 -0.17 7.91 5.54
C GLU A 34 0.57 7.07 6.58
N ASP A 35 0.36 5.75 6.55
CA ASP A 35 0.89 4.82 7.56
C ASP A 35 2.35 4.39 7.32
N VAL A 36 2.81 4.37 6.06
CA VAL A 36 4.18 3.99 5.70
C VAL A 36 5.01 5.22 5.34
N PRO A 37 5.98 5.66 6.19
CA PRO A 37 6.80 6.85 5.92
C PRO A 37 7.54 6.81 4.59
N TYR A 38 7.95 5.62 4.14
CA TYR A 38 8.59 5.44 2.84
C TYR A 38 7.66 5.82 1.68
N LEU A 39 6.39 5.42 1.73
CA LEU A 39 5.39 5.71 0.70
C LEU A 39 4.94 7.18 0.69
N GLN A 40 5.12 7.93 1.79
CA GLN A 40 4.93 9.39 1.78
C GLN A 40 5.93 10.09 0.85
N VAL A 41 7.19 9.65 0.90
CA VAL A 41 8.28 10.23 0.09
C VAL A 41 8.33 9.62 -1.31
N HIS A 42 7.91 8.36 -1.43
CA HIS A 42 7.90 7.59 -2.68
C HIS A 42 6.51 7.02 -3.02
N PRO A 43 5.51 7.87 -3.30
CA PRO A 43 4.11 7.45 -3.47
C PRO A 43 3.83 6.60 -4.71
N PHE A 44 4.81 6.55 -5.63
CA PHE A 44 4.77 5.74 -6.85
C PHE A 44 5.55 4.42 -6.73
N SER A 45 6.15 4.14 -5.57
CA SER A 45 6.81 2.84 -5.31
C SER A 45 5.83 1.70 -5.08
N LEU A 46 4.55 2.02 -4.83
CA LEU A 46 3.47 1.04 -4.72
C LEU A 46 3.33 0.27 -6.05
N ASP A 47 3.54 -1.05 -6.01
CA ASP A 47 3.48 -1.91 -7.20
C ASP A 47 2.15 -2.67 -7.33
N SER A 48 1.48 -2.94 -6.20
CA SER A 48 0.26 -3.73 -6.19
C SER A 48 -0.73 -3.31 -5.10
N ILE A 49 -2.02 -3.43 -5.43
CA ILE A 49 -3.16 -3.27 -4.52
C ILE A 49 -4.13 -4.40 -4.84
N LYS A 50 -4.38 -5.29 -3.88
CA LYS A 50 -5.21 -6.49 -4.07
C LYS A 50 -6.28 -6.56 -2.99
N GLU A 51 -7.53 -6.66 -3.39
CA GLU A 51 -8.63 -6.95 -2.46
C GLU A 51 -8.58 -8.44 -2.07
N ILE A 52 -8.52 -8.71 -0.77
CA ILE A 52 -8.54 -10.06 -0.20
C ILE A 52 -9.99 -10.42 0.13
N LYS A 53 -10.44 -11.56 -0.41
CA LYS A 53 -11.82 -12.09 -0.22
C LYS A 53 -11.85 -13.26 0.75
#